data_AF-A0A522N8F8-F1
#
_entry.id   AF-A0A522N8F8-F1
#
_cell.length_a   1.000
_cell.length_b   1.000
_cell.length_c   1.000
_cell.angle_alpha   90.00
_cell.angle_beta   90.00
_cell.angle_gamma   90.00
#
_symmetry.space_group_name_H-M   'P 1'
#
loop_
_entity.id
_entity.type
_entity.pdbx_description
1 polymer ?
#
loop_
_entity_poly.entity_id
_entity_poly.type
_entity_poly.pdbx_seq_one_letter_code
_entity_poly.pdbx_strand_id
1 'polypeptide(L)'
;MAGVLSLLACLIAAPAVLGSDVSDIGYVDEAAIGRLPAFEGAQRQFNDYRQSLEQSFEAQLKAAKSQADQQRVQQDFQQRVAQRQQELFGPLFARAQTAIAAVAANRSLTVVVDKRIVLFGGLDITKDVVDLVTGPGAPVTPVNSPPPSSVGYIDQEALDQTPRIKAAQDRFVAYRQDEEKRLQAQLAQAKSDGRRHELLAQSYTDLDQRQQQILGPVIQETQNVISAVAKKRGLLLVLDQASRVYGGTDVTNDVVSALK
;
A
#
# COMPACT_ATOMS: atom_id res chain seq x y z
N MET A 1 -6.22 -17.82 6.26
CA MET A 1 -6.03 -16.45 5.75
C MET A 1 -4.75 -16.45 4.92
N ALA A 2 -4.88 -16.30 3.60
CA ALA A 2 -3.73 -16.16 2.72
C ALA A 2 -3.14 -14.75 2.94
N GLY A 3 -2.24 -14.64 3.92
CA GLY A 3 -1.38 -13.47 4.02
C GLY A 3 -0.50 -13.45 2.79
N VAL A 4 -0.74 -12.50 1.90
CA VAL A 4 0.19 -12.15 0.82
C VAL A 4 1.52 -11.86 1.51
N LEU A 5 2.50 -12.75 1.32
CA LEU A 5 3.88 -12.45 1.70
C LEU A 5 4.33 -11.37 0.70
N SER A 6 4.17 -10.10 1.07
CA SER A 6 4.81 -9.00 0.36
C SER A 6 6.32 -9.23 0.43
N LEU A 7 6.90 -9.71 -0.67
CA LEU A 7 8.32 -10.07 -0.78
C LEU A 7 9.28 -8.87 -0.63
N LEU A 8 8.76 -7.65 -0.73
CA LEU A 8 9.53 -6.42 -0.91
C LEU A 8 9.17 -5.34 0.13
N ALA A 9 8.87 -5.72 1.37
CA ALA A 9 8.34 -4.78 2.38
C ALA A 9 9.23 -3.58 2.76
N CYS A 10 10.44 -3.41 2.21
CA CYS A 10 11.18 -2.15 2.22
C CYS A 10 12.37 -2.24 1.26
N LEU A 11 12.22 -1.76 0.03
CA LEU A 11 13.33 -1.68 -0.93
C LEU A 11 13.70 -0.23 -1.21
N ILE A 12 14.37 0.39 -0.25
CA ILE A 12 15.11 1.64 -0.46
C ILE A 12 16.41 1.28 -1.17
N ALA A 13 16.40 1.28 -2.50
CA ALA A 13 17.61 1.14 -3.30
C ALA A 13 18.18 2.54 -3.60
N ALA A 14 19.25 2.93 -2.90
CA ALA A 14 19.98 4.17 -3.16
C ALA A 14 21.32 3.85 -3.88
N PRO A 15 21.50 4.21 -5.17
CA PRO A 15 22.84 4.19 -5.76
C PRO A 15 23.73 5.22 -5.06
N ALA A 16 24.98 4.84 -4.76
CA ALA A 16 25.95 5.73 -4.12
C ALA A 16 26.37 6.86 -5.09
N VAL A 17 25.63 7.96 -5.07
CA VAL A 17 26.02 9.24 -5.65
C VAL A 17 25.70 10.33 -4.62
N LEU A 18 26.74 10.87 -4.00
CA LEU A 18 26.66 12.05 -3.15
C LEU A 18 26.72 13.28 -4.03
N GLY A 19 25.72 14.17 -3.94
CA GLY A 19 25.80 15.53 -4.47
C GLY A 19 24.64 15.96 -5.35
N SER A 20 23.45 16.10 -4.78
CA SER A 20 22.44 17.08 -5.21
C SER A 20 21.58 17.43 -4.01
N ASP A 21 21.30 18.71 -3.80
CA ASP A 21 20.50 19.20 -2.66
C ASP A 21 19.20 18.40 -2.55
N VAL A 22 19.01 17.69 -1.43
CA VAL A 22 17.80 16.89 -1.07
C VAL A 22 16.60 17.82 -0.73
N SER A 23 16.63 19.05 -1.24
CA SER A 23 15.69 20.13 -0.90
C SER A 23 14.32 19.98 -1.56
N ASP A 24 14.14 19.02 -2.47
CA ASP A 24 12.93 18.85 -3.29
C ASP A 24 12.01 17.71 -2.83
N ILE A 25 12.36 17.03 -1.72
CA ILE A 25 11.53 15.99 -1.09
C ILE A 25 10.76 16.62 0.07
N GLY A 26 9.42 16.52 0.01
CA GLY A 26 8.54 16.88 1.12
C GLY A 26 7.92 15.67 1.80
N TYR A 27 7.36 15.90 2.98
CA TYR A 27 6.51 14.92 3.64
C TYR A 27 5.30 15.56 4.29
N VAL A 28 4.23 14.77 4.43
CA VAL A 28 2.97 15.20 5.01
C VAL A 28 2.45 14.18 6.02
N ASP A 29 1.92 14.66 7.13
CA ASP A 29 1.19 13.83 8.08
C ASP A 29 -0.27 13.66 7.62
N GLU A 30 -0.55 12.56 6.91
CA GLU A 30 -1.90 12.23 6.46
C GLU A 30 -2.87 12.04 7.64
N ALA A 31 -2.38 11.58 8.80
CA ALA A 31 -3.20 11.44 10.00
C ALA A 31 -3.58 12.80 10.60
N ALA A 32 -2.78 13.85 10.42
CA ALA A 32 -3.18 15.20 10.77
C ALA A 32 -4.32 15.71 9.87
N ILE A 33 -4.26 15.43 8.56
CA ILE A 33 -5.32 15.80 7.60
C ILE A 33 -6.61 15.02 7.89
N GLY A 34 -6.53 13.73 8.17
CA GLY A 34 -7.68 12.89 8.49
C GLY A 34 -8.39 13.27 9.79
N ARG A 35 -7.70 14.00 10.70
CA ARG A 35 -8.26 14.53 11.95
C ARG A 35 -8.89 15.92 11.80
N LEU A 36 -8.95 16.48 10.59
CA LEU A 36 -9.59 17.77 10.40
C LEU A 36 -11.10 17.68 10.67
N PRO A 37 -11.73 18.74 11.22
CA PRO A 37 -13.15 18.72 11.59
C PRO A 37 -14.10 18.31 10.45
N ALA A 38 -13.74 18.60 9.20
CA ALA A 38 -14.50 18.18 8.03
C ALA A 38 -14.54 16.66 7.86
N PHE A 39 -13.40 15.98 8.06
CA PHE A 39 -13.31 14.52 8.02
C PHE A 39 -14.01 13.87 9.21
N GLU A 40 -13.88 14.44 10.42
CA GLU A 40 -14.60 13.96 11.60
C GLU A 40 -16.13 14.12 11.44
N GLY A 41 -16.56 15.22 10.81
CA GLY A 41 -17.97 15.45 10.46
C GLY A 41 -18.49 14.43 9.45
N ALA A 42 -17.74 14.17 8.38
CA ALA A 42 -18.07 13.15 7.39
C ALA A 42 -18.12 11.75 8.01
N GLN A 43 -17.19 11.42 8.91
CA GLN A 43 -17.19 10.14 9.63
C GLN A 43 -18.44 9.95 10.49
N ARG A 44 -18.87 10.99 11.22
CA ARG A 44 -20.12 10.95 11.99
C ARG A 44 -21.33 10.72 11.08
N GLN A 45 -21.47 11.50 10.01
CA GLN A 45 -22.56 11.33 9.05
C GLN A 45 -22.58 9.94 8.39
N PHE A 46 -21.40 9.40 8.09
CA PHE A 46 -21.27 8.06 7.54
C PHE A 46 -21.69 6.98 8.53
N ASN A 47 -21.28 7.09 9.79
CA ASN A 47 -21.65 6.16 10.85
C ASN A 47 -23.18 6.19 11.11
N ASP A 48 -23.77 7.38 11.18
CA ASP A 48 -25.23 7.54 11.36
C ASP A 48 -26.00 6.93 10.18
N TYR A 49 -25.54 7.19 8.95
CA TYR A 49 -26.11 6.58 7.75
C TYR A 49 -26.02 5.06 7.80
N ARG A 50 -24.86 4.50 8.14
CA ARG A 50 -24.66 3.06 8.25
C ARG A 50 -25.60 2.42 9.28
N GLN A 51 -25.73 3.00 10.47
CA GLN A 51 -26.65 2.48 11.50
C GLN A 51 -28.10 2.47 11.01
N SER A 52 -28.53 3.55 10.34
CA SER A 52 -29.89 3.61 9.77
C SER A 52 -30.09 2.58 8.65
N LEU A 53 -29.08 2.38 7.81
CA LEU A 53 -29.13 1.46 6.68
C LEU A 53 -29.10 0.00 7.16
N GLU A 54 -28.33 -0.32 8.21
CA GLU A 54 -28.27 -1.65 8.83
C GLU A 54 -29.65 -2.09 9.35
N GLN A 55 -30.41 -1.19 9.99
CA GLN A 55 -31.79 -1.49 10.42
C GLN A 55 -32.71 -1.81 9.22
N SER A 56 -32.61 -1.02 8.15
CA SER A 56 -33.40 -1.25 6.93
C SER A 56 -33.00 -2.55 6.22
N PHE A 57 -31.71 -2.88 6.26
CA PHE A 57 -31.15 -4.09 5.68
C PHE A 57 -31.62 -5.33 6.44
N GLU A 58 -31.59 -5.32 7.78
CA GLU A 58 -32.11 -6.42 8.58
C GLU A 58 -33.60 -6.69 8.32
N ALA A 59 -34.40 -5.64 8.19
CA ALA A 59 -35.82 -5.78 7.87
C ALA A 59 -36.04 -6.39 6.47
N GLN A 60 -35.29 -5.92 5.47
CA GLN A 60 -35.35 -6.45 4.10
C GLN A 60 -34.85 -7.90 4.01
N LEU A 61 -33.81 -8.24 4.77
CA LEU A 61 -33.26 -9.59 4.81
C LEU A 61 -34.23 -10.57 5.46
N LYS A 62 -34.93 -10.16 6.53
CA LYS A 62 -36.01 -10.96 7.15
C LYS A 62 -37.22 -11.13 6.22
N ALA A 63 -37.50 -10.14 5.37
CA ALA A 63 -38.58 -10.19 4.39
C ALA A 63 -38.23 -10.99 3.11
N ALA A 64 -36.93 -11.22 2.86
CA ALA A 64 -36.45 -11.95 1.69
C ALA A 64 -36.85 -13.43 1.76
N LYS A 65 -37.52 -13.93 0.72
CA LYS A 65 -38.08 -15.30 0.68
C LYS A 65 -37.23 -16.29 -0.10
N SER A 66 -36.23 -15.82 -0.83
CA SER A 66 -35.34 -16.65 -1.64
C SER A 66 -33.88 -16.28 -1.46
N GLN A 67 -32.98 -17.20 -1.81
CA GLN A 67 -31.54 -16.95 -1.79
C GLN A 67 -31.13 -15.85 -2.78
N ALA A 68 -31.83 -15.73 -3.91
CA ALA A 68 -31.63 -14.65 -4.87
C ALA A 68 -32.01 -13.28 -4.29
N ASP A 69 -33.12 -13.18 -3.55
CA ASP A 69 -33.53 -11.94 -2.89
C ASP A 69 -32.53 -11.54 -1.80
N GLN A 70 -32.06 -12.49 -1.00
CA GLN A 70 -31.04 -12.25 0.01
C GLN A 70 -29.74 -11.73 -0.59
N GLN A 71 -29.29 -12.30 -1.73
CA GLN A 71 -28.11 -11.81 -2.44
C GLN A 71 -28.30 -10.39 -2.97
N ARG A 72 -29.48 -10.06 -3.54
CA ARG A 72 -29.76 -8.70 -4.02
C ARG A 72 -29.76 -7.68 -2.89
N VAL A 73 -30.39 -8.00 -1.76
CA VAL A 73 -30.43 -7.12 -0.58
C VAL A 73 -29.01 -6.88 -0.03
N GLN A 74 -28.15 -7.91 -0.02
CA GLN A 74 -26.73 -7.75 0.36
C GLN A 74 -25.94 -6.88 -0.62
N GLN A 75 -26.12 -7.07 -1.92
CA GLN A 75 -25.45 -6.26 -2.94
C GLN A 75 -25.88 -4.80 -2.87
N ASP A 76 -27.19 -4.52 -2.75
CA ASP A 76 -27.73 -3.16 -2.64
C ASP A 76 -27.21 -2.46 -1.38
N PHE A 77 -27.15 -3.17 -0.25
CA PHE A 77 -26.55 -2.65 0.98
C PHE A 77 -25.08 -2.26 0.78
N GLN A 78 -24.25 -3.15 0.24
CA GLN A 78 -22.84 -2.87 -0.01
C GLN A 78 -22.65 -1.69 -0.97
N GLN A 79 -23.44 -1.62 -2.04
CA GLN A 79 -23.40 -0.52 -3.00
C GLN A 79 -23.76 0.82 -2.36
N ARG A 80 -24.83 0.88 -1.57
CA ARG A 80 -25.25 2.11 -0.88
C ARG A 80 -24.22 2.59 0.13
N VAL A 81 -23.62 1.67 0.90
CA VAL A 81 -22.53 2.00 1.83
C VAL A 81 -21.34 2.58 1.06
N ALA A 82 -20.88 1.91 0.01
CA ALA A 82 -19.74 2.37 -0.79
C ALA A 82 -20.01 3.72 -1.46
N GLN A 83 -21.20 3.90 -2.06
CA GLN A 83 -21.60 5.16 -2.68
C GLN A 83 -21.62 6.30 -1.65
N ARG A 84 -22.22 6.07 -0.48
CA ARG A 84 -22.28 7.10 0.57
C ARG A 84 -20.90 7.48 1.09
N GLN A 85 -20.01 6.48 1.23
CA GLN A 85 -18.62 6.74 1.60
C GLN A 85 -17.94 7.63 0.56
N GLN A 86 -18.08 7.31 -0.72
CA GLN A 86 -17.49 8.10 -1.80
C GLN A 86 -18.06 9.54 -1.85
N GLU A 87 -19.37 9.71 -1.65
CA GLU A 87 -20.01 11.03 -1.61
C GLU A 87 -19.49 11.91 -0.48
N LEU A 88 -19.30 11.34 0.72
CA LEU A 88 -18.88 12.08 1.90
C LEU A 88 -17.37 12.37 1.91
N PHE A 89 -16.56 11.38 1.54
CA PHE A 89 -15.10 11.48 1.66
C PHE A 89 -14.40 11.86 0.36
N GLY A 90 -14.96 11.52 -0.80
CA GLY A 90 -14.36 11.80 -2.11
C GLY A 90 -13.97 13.27 -2.31
N PRO A 91 -14.89 14.23 -2.07
CA PRO A 91 -14.57 15.66 -2.17
C PRO A 91 -13.50 16.12 -1.15
N LEU A 92 -13.48 15.53 0.05
CA LEU A 92 -12.50 15.87 1.08
C LEU A 92 -11.10 15.38 0.70
N PHE A 93 -10.98 14.14 0.20
CA PHE A 93 -9.73 13.61 -0.32
C PHE A 93 -9.25 14.37 -1.55
N ALA A 94 -10.14 14.70 -2.49
CA ALA A 94 -9.79 15.51 -3.66
C ALA A 94 -9.26 16.90 -3.25
N ARG A 95 -9.89 17.53 -2.26
CA ARG A 95 -9.43 18.80 -1.69
C ARG A 95 -8.06 18.67 -1.03
N ALA A 96 -7.84 17.64 -0.21
CA ALA A 96 -6.55 17.37 0.41
C ALA A 96 -5.45 17.12 -0.64
N GLN A 97 -5.71 16.28 -1.65
CA GLN A 97 -4.77 16.00 -2.72
C GLN A 97 -4.40 17.26 -3.51
N THR A 98 -5.38 18.12 -3.80
CA THR A 98 -5.14 19.38 -4.51
C THR A 98 -4.33 20.35 -3.65
N ALA A 99 -4.59 20.40 -2.34
CA ALA A 99 -3.81 21.20 -1.42
C ALA A 99 -2.35 20.72 -1.33
N ILE A 100 -2.13 19.41 -1.25
CA ILE A 100 -0.78 18.81 -1.27
C ILE A 100 -0.06 19.18 -2.56
N ALA A 101 -0.72 19.03 -3.72
CA ALA A 101 -0.16 19.38 -5.01
C ALA A 101 0.18 20.88 -5.12
N ALA A 102 -0.70 21.76 -4.63
CA ALA A 102 -0.49 23.21 -4.63
C ALA A 102 0.68 23.62 -3.74
N VAL A 103 0.78 23.06 -2.54
CA VAL A 103 1.91 23.33 -1.64
C VAL A 103 3.21 22.77 -2.21
N ALA A 104 3.18 21.55 -2.76
CA ALA A 104 4.33 20.97 -3.44
C ALA A 104 4.83 21.85 -4.59
N ALA A 105 3.93 22.33 -5.45
CA ALA A 105 4.28 23.25 -6.53
C ALA A 105 4.87 24.56 -6.00
N ASN A 106 4.24 25.18 -4.99
CA ASN A 106 4.70 26.44 -4.38
C ASN A 106 6.08 26.29 -3.71
N ARG A 107 6.38 25.11 -3.16
CA ARG A 107 7.65 24.78 -2.52
C ARG A 107 8.66 24.13 -3.46
N SER A 108 8.32 24.00 -4.75
CA SER A 108 9.16 23.32 -5.76
C SER A 108 9.56 21.89 -5.39
N LEU A 109 8.66 21.17 -4.72
CA LEU A 109 8.85 19.77 -4.34
C LEU A 109 8.51 18.85 -5.52
N THR A 110 9.38 17.88 -5.79
CA THR A 110 9.19 16.89 -6.85
C THR A 110 8.47 15.63 -6.36
N VAL A 111 8.51 15.38 -5.06
CA VAL A 111 7.82 14.25 -4.41
C VAL A 111 7.37 14.61 -3.00
N VAL A 112 6.22 14.09 -2.60
CA VAL A 112 5.72 14.13 -1.21
C VAL A 112 5.41 12.71 -0.77
N VAL A 113 5.92 12.34 0.40
CA VAL A 113 5.70 11.04 1.03
C VAL A 113 4.95 11.17 2.36
N ASP A 114 4.41 10.06 2.86
CA ASP A 114 3.79 10.03 4.18
C ASP A 114 4.85 10.11 5.29
N LYS A 115 4.58 10.93 6.31
CA LYS A 115 5.47 11.14 7.47
C LYS A 115 5.89 9.84 8.17
N ARG A 116 5.06 8.80 8.19
CA ARG A 116 5.29 7.50 8.85
C ARG A 116 6.52 6.78 8.31
N ILE A 117 6.93 7.05 7.06
CA ILE A 117 8.11 6.44 6.46
C ILE A 117 9.36 7.34 6.53
N VAL A 118 9.23 8.55 7.09
CA VAL A 118 10.32 9.52 7.17
C VAL A 118 10.95 9.47 8.55
N LEU A 119 12.20 9.01 8.61
CA LEU A 119 12.98 9.01 9.84
C LEU A 119 13.77 10.32 10.03
N PHE A 120 14.32 10.87 8.94
CA PHE A 120 15.13 12.09 8.95
C PHE A 120 15.17 12.73 7.56
N GLY A 121 15.21 14.07 7.52
CA GLY A 121 15.25 14.86 6.29
C GLY A 121 13.86 15.20 5.72
N GLY A 122 13.87 15.80 4.52
CA GLY A 122 12.68 16.27 3.83
C GLY A 122 12.05 17.53 4.46
N LEU A 123 11.19 18.19 3.69
CA LEU A 123 10.43 19.38 4.13
C LEU A 123 9.06 18.97 4.66
N ASP A 124 8.78 19.26 5.93
CA ASP A 124 7.42 19.10 6.49
C ASP A 124 6.47 20.13 5.85
N ILE A 125 5.51 19.66 5.07
CA ILE A 125 4.46 20.53 4.49
C ILE A 125 3.11 20.39 5.20
N THR A 126 3.05 19.63 6.30
CA THR A 126 1.79 19.31 7.00
C THR A 126 0.99 20.56 7.35
N LYS A 127 1.65 21.57 7.92
CA LYS A 127 0.99 22.81 8.32
C LYS A 127 0.42 23.56 7.11
N ASP A 128 1.23 23.76 6.07
CA ASP A 128 0.82 24.47 4.86
C ASP A 128 -0.38 23.78 4.18
N VAL A 129 -0.38 22.45 4.14
CA VAL A 129 -1.48 21.66 3.58
C VAL A 129 -2.73 21.79 4.46
N VAL A 130 -2.62 21.65 5.78
CA VAL A 130 -3.75 21.82 6.70
C VAL A 130 -4.37 23.22 6.57
N ASP A 131 -3.53 24.26 6.53
CA ASP A 131 -3.96 25.64 6.36
C ASP A 131 -4.69 25.82 5.02
N LEU A 132 -4.22 25.20 3.93
CA LEU A 132 -4.86 25.28 2.62
C LEU A 132 -6.15 24.45 2.52
N VAL A 133 -6.21 23.29 3.17
CA VAL A 133 -7.43 22.46 3.24
C VAL A 133 -8.51 23.16 4.06
N THR A 134 -8.14 23.81 5.16
CA THR A 134 -9.09 24.51 6.05
C THR A 134 -9.39 25.95 5.62
N GLY A 135 -8.55 26.54 4.77
CA GLY A 135 -8.69 27.90 4.30
C GLY A 135 -9.90 28.13 3.38
N PRO A 136 -10.32 29.40 3.20
CA PRO A 136 -11.43 29.75 2.32
C PRO A 136 -11.08 29.51 0.85
N GLY A 137 -12.04 28.95 0.09
CA GLY A 137 -11.87 28.64 -1.33
C GLY A 137 -11.35 27.23 -1.61
N ALA A 138 -11.51 26.73 -2.83
CA ALA A 138 -10.92 25.47 -3.25
C ALA A 138 -9.41 25.66 -3.50
N PRO A 139 -8.53 24.75 -3.04
CA PRO A 139 -7.14 24.73 -3.47
C PRO A 139 -7.10 24.71 -5.00
N VAL A 140 -6.24 25.53 -5.59
CA VAL A 140 -6.12 25.61 -7.05
C VAL A 140 -5.22 24.46 -7.50
N THR A 141 -5.70 23.68 -8.47
CA THR A 141 -4.87 22.65 -9.11
C THR A 141 -3.68 23.31 -9.81
N PRO A 142 -2.45 22.87 -9.55
CA PRO A 142 -1.30 23.34 -10.31
C PRO A 142 -1.53 23.12 -11.80
N VAL A 143 -1.19 24.11 -12.63
CA VAL A 143 -1.31 24.03 -14.10
C VAL A 143 -0.25 23.14 -14.75
N ASN A 144 0.73 22.65 -13.97
CA ASN A 144 1.82 21.80 -14.42
C ASN A 144 1.82 20.49 -13.64
N SER A 145 2.10 19.39 -14.34
CA SER A 145 2.51 18.12 -13.70
C SER A 145 3.73 18.37 -12.82
N PRO A 146 3.88 17.67 -11.68
CA PRO A 146 5.08 17.80 -10.86
C PRO A 146 6.32 17.57 -11.74
N PRO A 147 7.41 18.35 -11.52
CA PRO A 147 8.63 18.18 -12.29
C PRO A 147 9.14 16.74 -12.19
N PRO A 148 9.87 16.22 -13.20
CA PRO A 148 10.55 14.94 -13.09
C PRO A 148 11.38 14.91 -11.81
N SER A 149 11.16 13.90 -10.98
CA SER A 149 11.83 13.76 -9.69
C SER A 149 13.03 12.85 -9.83
N SER A 150 14.09 13.13 -9.07
CA SER A 150 15.14 12.13 -8.82
C SER A 150 14.65 10.97 -7.94
N VAL A 151 13.43 11.03 -7.43
CA VAL A 151 12.76 9.93 -6.72
C VAL A 151 11.79 9.22 -7.65
N GLY A 152 12.06 7.96 -7.93
CA GLY A 152 11.14 7.08 -8.62
C GLY A 152 10.19 6.37 -7.66
N TYR A 153 9.15 5.77 -8.21
CA TYR A 153 8.34 4.79 -7.50
C TYR A 153 8.00 3.60 -8.39
N ILE A 154 7.68 2.48 -7.74
CA ILE A 154 7.19 1.26 -8.39
C ILE A 154 5.89 0.80 -7.74
N ASP A 155 4.98 0.26 -8.55
CA ASP A 155 3.83 -0.49 -8.08
C ASP A 155 4.23 -1.93 -7.78
N GLN A 156 4.32 -2.26 -6.50
CA GLN A 156 4.71 -3.60 -6.04
C GLN A 156 3.73 -4.68 -6.46
N GLU A 157 2.44 -4.39 -6.53
CA GLU A 157 1.45 -5.34 -6.98
C GLU A 157 1.68 -5.69 -8.45
N ALA A 158 1.98 -4.70 -9.29
CA ALA A 158 2.32 -4.94 -10.68
C ALA A 158 3.58 -5.80 -10.86
N LEU A 159 4.60 -5.61 -10.00
CA LEU A 159 5.80 -6.44 -9.99
C LEU A 159 5.49 -7.87 -9.55
N ASP A 160 4.70 -8.05 -8.49
CA ASP A 160 4.32 -9.37 -7.96
C ASP A 160 3.56 -10.22 -8.99
N GLN A 161 2.82 -9.56 -9.89
CA GLN A 161 2.13 -10.23 -11.00
C GLN A 161 3.05 -10.62 -12.18
N THR A 162 4.34 -10.27 -12.15
CA THR A 162 5.27 -10.73 -13.20
C THR A 162 5.41 -12.25 -13.16
N PRO A 163 5.50 -12.95 -14.32
CA PRO A 163 5.51 -14.41 -14.36
C PRO A 163 6.57 -15.05 -13.46
N ARG A 164 7.75 -14.41 -13.38
CA ARG A 164 8.88 -14.90 -12.59
C ARG A 164 8.66 -14.77 -11.09
N ILE A 165 8.19 -13.60 -10.63
CA ILE A 165 7.89 -13.38 -9.20
C ILE A 165 6.71 -14.26 -8.78
N LYS A 166 5.64 -14.26 -9.57
CA LYS A 166 4.47 -15.10 -9.33
C LYS A 166 4.83 -16.58 -9.23
N ALA A 167 5.65 -17.10 -10.14
CA ALA A 167 6.06 -18.50 -10.11
C ALA A 167 6.87 -18.84 -8.84
N ALA A 168 7.73 -17.94 -8.36
CA ALA A 168 8.47 -18.15 -7.12
C ALA A 168 7.56 -18.10 -5.89
N GLN A 169 6.61 -17.17 -5.86
CA GLN A 169 5.57 -17.10 -4.82
C GLN A 169 4.73 -18.38 -4.79
N ASP A 170 4.23 -18.83 -5.94
CA ASP A 170 3.43 -20.06 -6.07
C ASP A 170 4.21 -21.28 -5.55
N ARG A 171 5.51 -21.39 -5.88
CA ARG A 171 6.40 -22.45 -5.37
C ARG A 171 6.55 -22.41 -3.86
N PHE A 172 6.71 -21.23 -3.28
CA PHE A 172 6.85 -21.09 -1.83
C PHE A 172 5.52 -21.39 -1.11
N VAL A 173 4.40 -20.94 -1.66
CA VAL A 173 3.05 -21.25 -1.13
C VAL A 173 2.79 -22.75 -1.15
N ALA A 174 3.10 -23.43 -2.26
CA ALA A 174 2.97 -24.89 -2.36
C ALA A 174 3.85 -25.60 -1.33
N TYR A 175 5.11 -25.19 -1.18
CA TYR A 175 6.01 -25.73 -0.16
C TYR A 175 5.45 -25.58 1.26
N ARG A 176 4.91 -24.41 1.62
CA ARG A 176 4.30 -24.20 2.94
C ARG A 176 3.12 -25.14 3.19
N GLN A 177 2.26 -25.35 2.19
CA GLN A 177 1.12 -26.25 2.31
C GLN A 177 1.56 -27.70 2.52
N ASP A 178 2.62 -28.13 1.83
CA ASP A 178 3.14 -29.48 1.95
C ASP A 178 3.86 -29.69 3.29
N GLU A 179 4.67 -28.72 3.74
CA GLU A 179 5.28 -28.75 5.07
C GLU A 179 4.25 -28.72 6.19
N GLU A 180 3.18 -27.94 6.07
CA GLU A 180 2.10 -27.93 7.06
C GLU A 180 1.45 -29.31 7.21
N LYS A 181 1.16 -30.00 6.09
CA LYS A 181 0.64 -31.38 6.11
C LYS A 181 1.65 -32.36 6.71
N ARG A 182 2.93 -32.23 6.35
CA ARG A 182 4.02 -33.07 6.88
C ARG A 182 4.15 -32.90 8.39
N LEU A 183 4.18 -31.65 8.85
CA LEU A 183 4.26 -31.31 10.27
C LEU A 183 3.05 -31.83 11.04
N GLN A 184 1.83 -31.64 10.52
CA GLN A 184 0.61 -32.18 11.16
C GLN A 184 0.68 -33.70 11.32
N ALA A 185 1.12 -34.42 10.27
CA ALA A 185 1.30 -35.88 10.33
C ALA A 185 2.37 -36.29 11.35
N GLN A 186 3.51 -35.57 11.41
CA GLN A 186 4.59 -35.83 12.36
C GLN A 186 4.17 -35.52 13.81
N LEU A 187 3.42 -34.45 14.04
CA LEU A 187 2.87 -34.09 15.35
C LEU A 187 1.83 -35.11 15.83
N ALA A 188 0.98 -35.64 14.95
CA ALA A 188 0.04 -36.71 15.31
C ALA A 188 0.76 -37.97 15.81
N GLN A 189 1.97 -38.23 15.32
CA GLN A 189 2.80 -39.37 15.70
C GLN A 189 3.74 -39.08 16.90
N ALA A 190 3.87 -37.82 17.32
CA ALA A 190 4.78 -37.43 18.39
C ALA A 190 4.25 -37.88 19.76
N LYS A 191 5.01 -38.78 20.42
CA LYS A 191 4.64 -39.42 21.70
C LYS A 191 5.05 -38.62 22.95
N SER A 192 5.72 -37.49 22.78
CA SER A 192 6.18 -36.65 23.89
C SER A 192 6.18 -35.17 23.51
N ASP A 193 6.01 -34.31 24.51
CA ASP A 193 6.01 -32.86 24.31
C ASP A 193 7.37 -32.33 23.84
N GLY A 194 8.48 -32.95 24.28
CA GLY A 194 9.83 -32.62 23.81
C GLY A 194 9.98 -32.84 22.30
N ARG A 195 9.45 -33.96 21.77
CA ARG A 195 9.49 -34.23 20.32
C ARG A 195 8.59 -33.26 19.55
N ARG A 196 7.44 -32.89 20.10
CA ARG A 196 6.54 -31.88 19.50
C ARG A 196 7.23 -30.53 19.37
N HIS A 197 7.92 -30.07 20.42
CA HIS A 197 8.68 -28.81 20.38
C HIS A 197 9.80 -28.83 19.33
N GLU A 198 10.55 -29.93 19.24
CA GLU A 198 11.62 -30.10 18.25
C GLU A 198 11.09 -30.02 16.81
N LEU A 199 9.98 -30.71 16.52
CA LEU A 199 9.34 -30.68 15.20
C LEU A 199 8.87 -29.29 14.80
N LEU A 200 8.30 -28.53 15.75
CA LEU A 200 7.89 -27.14 15.51
C LEU A 200 9.10 -26.25 15.21
N ALA A 201 10.16 -26.34 16.02
CA ALA A 201 11.38 -25.56 15.82
C ALA A 201 12.06 -25.88 14.47
N GLN A 202 12.12 -27.16 14.10
CA GLN A 202 12.63 -27.59 12.79
C GLN A 202 11.78 -27.05 11.65
N SER A 203 10.45 -27.14 11.76
CA SER A 203 9.56 -26.60 10.72
C SER A 203 9.75 -25.11 10.49
N TYR A 204 9.88 -24.30 11.55
CA TYR A 204 10.18 -22.87 11.40
C TYR A 204 11.52 -22.63 10.69
N THR A 205 12.53 -23.43 11.00
CA THR A 205 13.86 -23.33 10.37
C THR A 205 13.83 -23.73 8.90
N ASP A 206 13.18 -24.85 8.58
CA ASP A 206 13.00 -25.36 7.22
C ASP A 206 12.23 -24.33 6.36
N LEU A 207 11.17 -23.73 6.91
CA LEU A 207 10.39 -22.68 6.27
C LEU A 207 11.23 -21.45 5.92
N ASP A 208 12.01 -20.93 6.87
CA ASP A 208 12.87 -19.76 6.64
C ASP A 208 13.97 -20.06 5.60
N GLN A 209 14.66 -21.20 5.73
CA GLN A 209 15.68 -21.61 4.76
C GLN A 209 15.10 -21.75 3.35
N ARG A 210 13.94 -22.40 3.24
CA ARG A 210 13.30 -22.59 1.94
C ARG A 210 12.77 -21.29 1.37
N GLN A 211 12.27 -20.39 2.21
CA GLN A 211 11.89 -19.04 1.80
C GLN A 211 13.08 -18.33 1.16
N GLN A 212 14.23 -18.32 1.83
CA GLN A 212 15.45 -17.69 1.31
C GLN A 212 15.93 -18.33 0.01
N GLN A 213 15.84 -19.66 -0.12
CA GLN A 213 16.23 -20.38 -1.33
C GLN A 213 15.31 -20.09 -2.53
N ILE A 214 13.99 -20.03 -2.32
CA ILE A 214 13.02 -19.82 -3.40
C ILE A 214 12.93 -18.34 -3.78
N LEU A 215 12.86 -17.46 -2.78
CA LEU A 215 12.56 -16.06 -2.96
C LEU A 215 13.82 -15.19 -3.07
N GLY A 216 14.90 -15.55 -2.39
CA GLY A 216 16.15 -14.77 -2.35
C GLY A 216 16.71 -14.44 -3.74
N PRO A 217 16.89 -15.41 -4.65
CA PRO A 217 17.38 -15.12 -6.00
C PRO A 217 16.48 -14.16 -6.78
N VAL A 218 15.16 -14.29 -6.62
CA VAL A 218 14.17 -13.44 -7.30
C VAL A 218 14.18 -12.02 -6.72
N ILE A 219 14.32 -11.88 -5.40
CA ILE A 219 14.50 -10.59 -4.74
C ILE A 219 15.77 -9.92 -5.28
N GLN A 220 16.90 -10.61 -5.25
CA GLN A 220 18.19 -10.04 -5.66
C GLN A 220 18.17 -9.56 -7.11
N GLU A 221 17.55 -10.32 -8.00
CA GLU A 221 17.39 -9.91 -9.39
C GLU A 221 16.46 -8.72 -9.53
N THR A 222 15.33 -8.71 -8.83
CA THR A 222 14.40 -7.58 -8.82
C THR A 222 15.09 -6.31 -8.39
N GLN A 223 15.92 -6.39 -7.34
CA GLN A 223 16.77 -5.28 -6.88
C GLN A 223 17.75 -4.81 -7.95
N ASN A 224 18.40 -5.74 -8.65
CA ASN A 224 19.35 -5.42 -9.71
C ASN A 224 18.65 -4.71 -10.88
N VAL A 225 17.46 -5.17 -11.27
CA VAL A 225 16.66 -4.55 -12.32
C VAL A 225 16.20 -3.14 -11.91
N ILE A 226 15.65 -2.99 -10.70
CA ILE A 226 15.26 -1.67 -10.18
C ILE A 226 16.47 -0.73 -10.16
N SER A 227 17.63 -1.20 -9.67
CA SER A 227 18.87 -0.40 -9.66
C SER A 227 19.33 0.01 -11.05
N ALA A 228 19.23 -0.89 -12.04
CA ALA A 228 19.59 -0.60 -13.42
C ALA A 228 18.64 0.44 -14.05
N VAL A 229 17.34 0.31 -13.83
CA VAL A 229 16.33 1.26 -14.28
C VAL A 229 16.53 2.62 -13.61
N ALA A 230 16.75 2.65 -12.30
CA ALA A 230 17.04 3.85 -11.53
C ALA A 230 18.25 4.60 -12.09
N LYS A 231 19.38 3.90 -12.31
CA LYS A 231 20.59 4.47 -12.92
C LYS A 231 20.32 5.02 -14.31
N LYS A 232 19.60 4.28 -15.17
CA LYS A 232 19.25 4.71 -16.53
C LYS A 232 18.37 5.96 -16.54
N ARG A 233 17.49 6.10 -15.54
CA ARG A 233 16.55 7.22 -15.38
C ARG A 233 17.11 8.37 -14.53
N GLY A 234 18.33 8.25 -14.02
CA GLY A 234 18.94 9.26 -13.15
C GLY A 234 18.27 9.39 -11.78
N LEU A 235 17.68 8.30 -11.27
CA LEU A 235 16.99 8.28 -9.99
C LEU A 235 17.95 7.96 -8.84
N LEU A 236 17.81 8.71 -7.75
CA LEU A 236 18.57 8.57 -6.50
C LEU A 236 17.88 7.64 -5.49
N LEU A 237 16.57 7.49 -5.61
CA LEU A 237 15.76 6.68 -4.71
C LEU A 237 14.57 6.10 -5.48
N VAL A 238 14.21 4.86 -5.20
CA VAL A 238 12.97 4.27 -5.68
C VAL A 238 12.13 3.85 -4.47
N LEU A 239 10.89 4.29 -4.43
CA LEU A 239 9.93 4.02 -3.36
C LEU A 239 8.87 3.02 -3.81
N ASP A 240 8.24 2.37 -2.83
CA ASP A 240 6.96 1.69 -3.07
C ASP A 240 5.85 2.74 -3.28
N GLN A 241 4.98 2.51 -4.27
CA GLN A 241 3.84 3.36 -4.56
C GLN A 241 2.96 3.64 -3.33
N ALA A 242 2.79 2.67 -2.44
CA ALA A 242 1.99 2.81 -1.22
C ALA A 242 2.58 3.81 -0.21
N SER A 243 3.85 4.18 -0.36
CA SER A 243 4.51 5.18 0.49
C SER A 243 4.44 6.61 -0.10
N ARG A 244 3.92 6.75 -1.32
CA ARG A 244 3.89 8.00 -2.07
C ARG A 244 2.54 8.70 -1.94
N VAL A 245 2.58 10.00 -1.68
CA VAL A 245 1.38 10.85 -1.61
C VAL A 245 1.24 11.72 -2.87
N TYR A 246 2.33 12.28 -3.38
CA TYR A 246 2.33 13.11 -4.59
C TYR A 246 3.67 13.10 -5.32
N GLY A 247 3.66 13.33 -6.63
CA GLY A 247 4.87 13.46 -7.45
C GLY A 247 5.61 12.14 -7.68
N GLY A 248 6.92 12.22 -7.90
CA GLY A 248 7.79 11.08 -8.21
C GLY A 248 7.72 10.62 -9.68
N THR A 249 8.71 9.85 -10.10
CA THR A 249 8.78 9.27 -11.45
C THR A 249 8.35 7.80 -11.44
N ASP A 250 7.26 7.50 -12.14
CA ASP A 250 6.81 6.12 -12.32
C ASP A 250 7.81 5.33 -13.17
N VAL A 251 8.39 4.29 -12.58
CA VAL A 251 9.26 3.34 -13.31
C VAL A 251 8.71 1.92 -13.30
N THR A 252 7.45 1.74 -12.90
CA THR A 252 6.79 0.43 -12.80
C THR A 252 6.89 -0.34 -14.11
N ASN A 253 6.49 0.28 -15.23
CA ASN A 253 6.48 -0.38 -16.53
C ASN A 253 7.89 -0.72 -17.04
N ASP A 254 8.87 0.13 -16.74
CA ASP A 254 10.28 -0.12 -17.11
C ASP A 254 10.81 -1.35 -16.37
N VAL A 255 10.54 -1.43 -15.07
CA VAL A 255 10.96 -2.54 -14.21
C VAL A 255 10.22 -3.82 -14.57
N VAL A 256 8.89 -3.77 -14.69
CA VAL A 256 8.06 -4.92 -15.11
C VAL A 256 8.53 -5.46 -16.46
N SER A 257 8.84 -4.59 -17.42
CA SER A 257 9.31 -5.03 -18.73
C SER A 257 10.69 -5.68 -18.69
N ALA A 258 11.57 -5.24 -17.79
CA ALA A 258 12.89 -5.82 -17.59
C ALA A 258 12.90 -7.10 -16.74
N LEU A 259 11.79 -7.42 -16.07
CA LEU A 259 11.60 -8.66 -15.28
C LEU A 259 10.89 -9.79 -16.04
N LYS A 260 10.43 -9.53 -17.27
CA LYS A 260 9.75 -10.52 -18.12
C LYS A 260 10.68 -11.64 -18.58
#